data_AF-A0A098LAG1-F1
#
_entry.id   AF-A0A098LAG1-F1
#
_cell.length_a   1.000
_cell.length_b   1.000
_cell.length_c   1.000
_cell.angle_alpha   90.00
_cell.angle_beta   90.00
_cell.angle_gamma   90.00
#
_symmetry.space_group_name_H-M   'P 1'
#
loop_
_entity.id
_entity.type
_entity.pdbx_description
1 polymer ?
#
loop_
_entity_poly.entity_id
_entity_poly.type
_entity_poly.pdbx_seq_one_letter_code
_entity_poly.pdbx_strand_id
1 'polypeptide(L)'
;MKSKKWILIVSVLLIAAGVLYFFVFRLTKSKAIKIITEAGNSSANLQSGFETDYLIAWAKGTKAGTSTFEYNGNIYNTKGGKKI
;
A
#
# COMPACT_ATOMS: atom_id res chain seq x y z
N MET A 1 3.32 -29.70 -25.41
CA MET A 1 2.27 -29.62 -24.36
C MET A 1 2.93 -29.62 -22.99
N LYS A 2 2.86 -28.51 -22.21
CA LYS A 2 3.39 -28.50 -20.84
C LYS A 2 2.49 -29.38 -19.95
N SER A 3 3.09 -30.27 -19.15
CA SER A 3 2.35 -31.24 -18.35
C SER A 3 1.54 -30.55 -17.25
N LYS A 4 0.36 -31.08 -16.92
CA LYS A 4 -0.54 -30.52 -15.89
C LYS A 4 0.15 -30.32 -14.53
N LYS A 5 1.18 -31.13 -14.22
CA LYS A 5 2.01 -31.02 -13.01
C LYS A 5 2.84 -29.73 -12.97
N TRP A 6 3.32 -29.26 -14.12
CA TRP A 6 4.11 -28.04 -14.23
C TRP A 6 3.27 -26.78 -13.99
N ILE A 7 2.03 -26.78 -14.47
CA ILE A 7 1.08 -25.68 -14.26
C ILE A 7 0.76 -25.53 -12.76
N LEU A 8 0.54 -26.66 -12.07
CA LEU A 8 0.26 -26.70 -10.64
C LEU A 8 1.41 -26.14 -9.79
N ILE A 9 2.66 -26.50 -10.11
CA ILE A 9 3.85 -26.01 -9.39
C ILE A 9 4.00 -24.48 -9.55
N VAL A 10 3.82 -23.97 -10.77
CA VAL A 10 3.90 -22.52 -11.03
C VAL A 10 2.78 -21.76 -10.31
N SER A 11 1.56 -22.30 -10.29
CA SER A 11 0.44 -21.69 -9.55
C SER A 11 0.70 -21.64 -8.04
N VAL A 12 1.21 -22.71 -7.44
CA VAL A 12 1.54 -22.73 -6.00
C VAL A 12 2.65 -21.73 -5.67
N LEU A 13 3.67 -21.60 -6.51
CA LEU A 13 4.75 -20.62 -6.33
C LEU A 13 4.24 -19.17 -6.43
N LEU A 14 3.34 -18.88 -7.36
CA LEU A 14 2.74 -17.54 -7.49
C LEU A 14 1.85 -17.19 -6.30
N ILE A 15 1.06 -18.14 -5.80
CA ILE A 15 0.23 -17.94 -4.60
C ILE A 15 1.13 -17.75 -3.37
N ALA A 16 2.16 -18.57 -3.20
CA ALA A 16 3.10 -18.45 -2.10
C ALA A 16 3.84 -17.10 -2.13
N ALA A 17 4.28 -16.63 -3.31
CA ALA A 17 4.89 -15.31 -3.46
C ALA A 17 3.93 -14.17 -3.13
N GLY A 18 2.66 -14.27 -3.57
CA GLY A 18 1.62 -13.29 -3.24
C GLY A 18 1.31 -13.22 -1.75
N VAL A 19 1.24 -14.37 -1.08
CA VAL A 19 1.05 -14.46 0.38
C VAL A 19 2.28 -13.95 1.12
N LEU A 20 3.50 -14.29 0.69
CA LEU A 20 4.73 -13.81 1.31
C LEU A 20 4.87 -12.29 1.14
N TYR A 21 4.51 -11.74 -0.01
CA TYR A 21 4.40 -10.29 -0.19
C TYR A 21 3.37 -9.68 0.76
N PHE A 22 2.20 -10.30 0.91
CA PHE A 22 1.16 -9.83 1.82
C PHE A 22 1.61 -9.81 3.29
N PHE A 23 2.37 -10.82 3.74
CA PHE A 23 2.84 -10.94 5.13
C PHE A 23 4.15 -10.16 5.40
N VAL A 24 5.11 -10.16 4.49
CA VAL A 24 6.42 -9.49 4.66
C VAL A 24 6.35 -7.99 4.37
N PHE A 25 5.50 -7.56 3.43
CA PHE A 25 5.31 -6.15 3.08
C PHE A 25 4.07 -5.52 3.74
N ARG A 26 3.60 -6.04 4.89
CA ARG A 26 2.66 -5.27 5.73
C ARG A 26 3.33 -3.95 6.09
N LEU A 27 2.90 -2.88 5.41
CA LEU A 27 3.26 -1.53 5.82
C LEU A 27 2.70 -1.33 7.21
N THR A 28 3.59 -1.10 8.17
CA THR A 28 3.18 -0.66 9.50
C THR A 28 2.83 0.83 9.45
N LYS A 29 2.04 1.30 10.42
CA LYS A 29 1.70 2.73 10.55
C LYS A 29 2.94 3.63 10.45
N SER A 30 4.00 3.28 11.18
CA SER A 30 5.25 4.04 11.20
C SER A 30 5.94 4.08 9.81
N LYS A 31 5.98 2.96 9.08
CA LYS A 31 6.54 2.91 7.72
C LYS A 31 5.71 3.73 6.74
N ALA A 32 4.38 3.68 6.87
CA ALA A 32 3.47 4.46 6.04
C ALA A 32 3.67 5.97 6.26
N ILE A 33 3.73 6.42 7.51
CA ILE A 33 4.03 7.81 7.87
C ILE A 33 5.38 8.23 7.28
N LYS A 34 6.43 7.42 7.46
CA LYS A 34 7.75 7.71 6.91
C LYS A 34 7.73 7.95 5.41
N ILE A 35 7.06 7.08 4.64
CA ILE A 35 6.92 7.23 3.17
C ILE A 35 6.22 8.54 2.80
N ILE A 36 5.13 8.88 3.50
CA ILE A 36 4.35 10.10 3.21
C ILE A 36 5.19 11.34 3.53
N THR A 37 5.87 11.36 4.67
CA THR A 37 6.69 12.49 5.11
C THR A 37 7.95 12.67 4.24
N GLU A 38 8.65 11.60 3.91
CA GLU A 38 9.84 11.64 3.04
C GLU A 38 9.51 12.13 1.63
N ALA A 39 8.31 11.84 1.13
CA ALA A 39 7.81 12.37 -0.14
C ALA A 39 7.36 13.84 -0.07
N GLY A 40 7.43 14.49 1.10
CA GLY A 40 6.95 15.86 1.30
C GLY A 40 5.43 16.01 1.21
N ASN A 41 4.69 14.90 1.30
CA ASN A 41 3.25 14.88 1.09
C ASN A 41 2.45 15.24 2.34
N SER A 42 3.08 15.33 3.52
CA SER A 42 2.44 15.82 4.74
C SER A 42 3.44 16.51 5.65
N SER A 43 3.01 17.63 6.23
CA SER A 43 3.67 18.33 7.35
C SER A 43 2.94 18.15 8.69
N ALA A 44 1.82 17.42 8.69
CA ALA A 44 0.97 17.23 9.87
C ALA A 44 1.46 16.07 10.75
N ASN A 45 1.08 16.08 12.04
CA ASN A 45 1.34 14.96 12.95
C ASN A 45 0.41 13.78 12.61
N LEU A 46 0.86 12.90 11.71
CA LEU A 46 0.11 11.75 11.22
C LEU A 46 -0.04 10.62 12.25
N GLN A 47 0.69 10.67 13.37
CA GLN A 47 0.76 9.59 14.36
C GLN A 47 -0.57 9.35 15.07
N SER A 48 -1.34 10.40 15.38
CA SER A 48 -2.58 10.33 16.18
C SER A 48 -3.84 10.75 15.42
N GLY A 49 -3.71 11.45 14.27
CA GLY A 49 -4.87 12.01 13.55
C GLY A 49 -5.53 11.07 12.54
N PHE A 50 -4.88 9.95 12.20
CA PHE A 50 -5.32 9.08 11.12
C PHE A 50 -5.27 7.60 11.48
N GLU A 51 -6.22 6.86 10.91
CA GLU A 51 -6.27 5.41 10.99
C GLU A 51 -5.09 4.76 10.27
N THR A 52 -4.68 3.60 10.75
CA THR A 52 -3.54 2.86 10.17
C THR A 52 -3.79 2.51 8.71
N ASP A 53 -4.98 2.00 8.38
CA ASP A 53 -5.30 1.58 7.00
C ASP A 53 -5.39 2.76 6.04
N TYR A 54 -5.86 3.91 6.51
CA TYR A 54 -5.82 5.17 5.76
C TYR A 54 -4.40 5.56 5.40
N LEU A 55 -3.50 5.56 6.39
CA LEU A 55 -2.09 5.90 6.17
C LEU A 55 -1.41 4.89 5.24
N ILE A 56 -1.75 3.60 5.34
CA ILE A 56 -1.23 2.57 4.43
C ILE A 56 -1.70 2.82 3.00
N ALA A 57 -2.99 3.13 2.78
CA ALA A 57 -3.53 3.46 1.46
C ALA A 57 -2.85 4.70 0.87
N TRP A 58 -2.69 5.74 1.68
CA TRP A 58 -1.99 6.96 1.31
C TRP A 58 -0.53 6.69 0.93
N ALA A 59 0.22 5.99 1.79
CA ALA A 59 1.61 5.64 1.54
C ALA A 59 1.79 4.79 0.28
N LYS A 60 0.83 3.89 -0.03
CA LYS A 60 0.82 3.14 -1.29
C LYS A 60 0.68 4.05 -2.50
N GLY A 61 -0.28 4.98 -2.49
CA GLY A 61 -0.44 5.98 -3.57
C GLY A 61 0.81 6.85 -3.73
N THR A 62 1.37 7.34 -2.62
CA THR A 62 2.63 8.09 -2.61
C THR A 62 3.78 7.31 -3.23
N LYS A 63 3.97 6.04 -2.83
CA LYS A 63 5.04 5.19 -3.37
C LYS A 63 4.83 4.86 -4.86
N ALA A 64 3.58 4.76 -5.30
CA ALA A 64 3.23 4.57 -6.71
C ALA A 64 3.39 5.85 -7.55
N GLY A 65 3.62 7.01 -6.92
CA GLY A 65 3.74 8.29 -7.61
C GLY A 65 2.40 8.82 -8.14
N THR A 66 1.27 8.33 -7.63
CA THR A 66 -0.06 8.79 -8.05
C THR A 66 -0.41 10.11 -7.36
N SER A 67 -1.25 10.93 -8.01
CA SER A 67 -1.79 12.16 -7.42
C SER A 67 -2.94 11.90 -6.43
N THR A 68 -3.52 10.71 -6.47
CA THR A 68 -4.67 10.31 -5.65
C THR A 68 -4.51 8.89 -5.10
N PHE A 69 -5.27 8.60 -4.05
CA PHE A 69 -5.47 7.25 -3.52
C PHE A 69 -6.92 7.07 -3.07
N GLU A 70 -7.39 5.83 -3.10
CA GLU A 70 -8.72 5.49 -2.63
C GLU A 70 -8.65 4.92 -1.21
N TYR A 71 -9.60 5.30 -0.37
CA TYR A 71 -9.81 4.69 0.93
C TYR A 71 -11.30 4.72 1.29
N ASN A 72 -11.83 3.57 1.71
CA ASN A 72 -13.23 3.42 2.12
C ASN A 72 -14.24 3.99 1.09
N GLY A 73 -14.02 3.72 -0.20
CA GLY A 73 -14.87 4.19 -1.31
C GLY A 73 -14.77 5.69 -1.63
N ASN A 74 -13.84 6.41 -1.02
CA ASN A 74 -13.60 7.82 -1.25
C ASN A 74 -12.22 8.06 -1.87
N ILE A 75 -12.10 9.09 -2.68
CA ILE A 75 -10.84 9.48 -3.33
C ILE A 75 -10.21 10.63 -2.55
N TYR A 76 -8.91 10.52 -2.28
CA TYR A 76 -8.10 11.49 -1.55
C TYR A 76 -6.88 11.91 -2.38
N ASN A 77 -6.41 13.13 -2.18
CA ASN A 77 -5.17 13.62 -2.77
C ASN A 77 -3.95 13.08 -2.00
N THR A 78 -2.93 12.59 -2.71
CA THR A 78 -1.67 12.17 -2.09
C THR A 78 -0.88 13.33 -1.49
N LYS A 79 -1.13 14.59 -1.90
CA LYS A 79 -0.63 15.80 -1.25
C LYS A 79 -1.60 16.25 -0.17
N GLY A 80 -1.24 16.01 1.08
CA GLY A 80 -1.97 16.43 2.27
C GLY A 80 -3.11 15.51 2.70
N GLY A 81 -3.45 14.47 1.94
CA GLY A 81 -4.44 13.47 2.37
C GLY A 81 -5.83 14.08 2.54
N LYS A 82 -6.21 14.99 1.63
CA LYS A 82 -7.52 15.65 1.66
C LYS A 82 -8.47 14.93 0.70
N LYS A 83 -9.72 14.74 1.13
CA LYS A 83 -10.77 14.20 0.28
C LYS A 83 -11.01 15.14 -0.91
N ILE A 84 -11.22 14.56 -2.08
CA ILE A 84 -11.59 15.25 -3.33
C ILE A 84 -13.10 15.16 -3.51
#